data_AF-A0A957DL36-F1
#
_entry.id   AF-A0A957DL36-F1
#
_cell.length_a   1.000
_cell.length_b   1.000
_cell.length_c   1.000
_cell.angle_alpha   90.00
_cell.angle_beta   90.00
_cell.angle_gamma   90.00
#
_symmetry.space_group_name_H-M   'P 1'
#
loop_
_entity.id
_entity.type
_entity.pdbx_description
1 polymer ?
#
loop_
_entity_poly.entity_id
_entity_poly.type
_entity_poly.pdbx_seq_one_letter_code
_entity_poly.pdbx_strand_id
1 'polypeptide(L)'
;MEPQHTSLIPQDDWYAIIDLVTQSVDSPHSKRAYSRALIDFLDWYDGNGRPGFTKATINAYREEMLQSGKSRSSINQALSAIRKLAAEAADNG
;
A
#
# COMPACT_ATOMS: atom_id res chain seq x y z
N MET A 1 -38.29 -14.41 -0.30
CA MET A 1 -37.06 -14.56 0.50
C MET A 1 -35.94 -13.90 -0.29
N GLU A 2 -35.70 -12.61 -0.03
CA GLU A 2 -34.57 -11.89 -0.62
C GLU A 2 -33.27 -12.44 -0.03
N PRO A 3 -32.26 -12.79 -0.85
CA PRO A 3 -30.93 -13.04 -0.33
C PRO A 3 -30.31 -11.69 0.02
N GLN A 4 -30.01 -11.51 1.30
CA GLN A 4 -29.24 -10.38 1.79
C GLN A 4 -27.81 -10.56 1.28
N HIS A 5 -27.40 -9.76 0.29
CA HIS A 5 -26.00 -9.59 -0.01
C HIS A 5 -25.36 -8.83 1.14
N THR A 6 -24.91 -9.55 2.16
CA THR A 6 -23.80 -9.09 2.99
C THR A 6 -22.61 -8.96 2.05
N SER A 7 -22.36 -7.76 1.53
CA SER A 7 -21.10 -7.43 0.88
C SER A 7 -20.00 -7.54 1.95
N LEU A 8 -19.50 -8.75 2.15
CA LEU A 8 -18.16 -8.97 2.63
C LEU A 8 -17.27 -8.37 1.54
N ILE A 9 -16.88 -7.09 1.71
CA ILE A 9 -15.71 -6.58 1.01
C ILE A 9 -14.61 -7.60 1.34
N PRO A 10 -13.98 -8.24 0.34
CA PRO A 10 -12.88 -9.14 0.60
C PRO A 10 -11.89 -8.41 1.49
N GLN A 11 -11.38 -9.07 2.53
CA GLN A 11 -10.44 -8.50 3.50
C GLN A 11 -9.13 -7.96 2.87
N ASP A 12 -9.00 -8.04 1.55
CA ASP A 12 -7.88 -7.71 0.69
C ASP A 12 -8.28 -6.81 -0.51
N ASP A 13 -9.30 -5.96 -0.42
CA ASP A 13 -9.53 -4.96 -1.48
C ASP A 13 -8.52 -3.79 -1.37
N TRP A 14 -7.24 -4.12 -1.56
CA TRP A 14 -6.14 -3.17 -1.54
C TRP A 14 -6.35 -2.05 -2.56
N TYR A 15 -7.08 -2.29 -3.64
CA TYR A 15 -7.41 -1.27 -4.62
C TYR A 15 -8.30 -0.17 -4.04
N ALA A 16 -9.28 -0.52 -3.21
CA ALA A 16 -10.11 0.46 -2.51
C ALA A 16 -9.27 1.35 -1.56
N ILE A 17 -8.34 0.75 -0.82
CA ILE A 17 -7.46 1.49 0.11
C ILE A 17 -6.43 2.33 -0.67
N ILE A 18 -5.89 1.82 -1.78
CA ILE A 18 -5.02 2.59 -2.69
C ILE A 18 -5.75 3.82 -3.23
N ASP A 19 -7.01 3.67 -3.64
CA ASP A 19 -7.81 4.79 -4.11
C ASP A 19 -8.01 5.85 -3.02
N LEU A 20 -8.34 5.46 -1.79
CA LEU A 20 -8.41 6.37 -0.63
C LEU A 20 -7.08 7.11 -0.41
N VAL A 21 -5.96 6.37 -0.36
CA VAL A 21 -4.63 6.93 -0.14
C VAL A 21 -4.23 7.87 -1.28
N THR A 22 -4.60 7.58 -2.52
CA THR A 22 -4.23 8.42 -3.66
C THR A 22 -5.15 9.62 -3.84
N GLN A 23 -6.41 9.57 -3.40
CA GLN A 23 -7.28 10.75 -3.38
C GLN A 23 -6.83 11.80 -2.38
N SER A 24 -6.17 11.38 -1.31
CA SER A 24 -5.70 12.26 -0.23
C SER A 24 -4.40 13.05 -0.52
N VAL A 25 -3.92 13.06 -1.77
CA VAL A 25 -2.79 13.91 -2.21
C VAL A 25 -3.21 14.80 -3.38
N ASP A 26 -2.88 16.09 -3.35
CA ASP A 26 -3.47 17.08 -4.28
C ASP A 26 -2.85 17.09 -5.68
N SER A 27 -1.57 16.71 -5.80
CA SER A 27 -0.84 16.78 -7.08
C SER A 27 -1.06 15.51 -7.92
N PRO A 28 -1.44 15.63 -9.21
CA PRO A 28 -1.54 14.48 -10.13
C PRO A 28 -0.23 13.68 -10.25
N HIS A 29 0.90 14.36 -10.15
CA HIS A 29 2.21 13.70 -10.16
C HIS A 29 2.41 12.86 -8.89
N SER A 30 2.07 13.42 -7.73
CA SER A 30 2.14 12.71 -6.45
C SER A 30 1.17 11.52 -6.41
N LYS A 31 -0.04 11.66 -6.97
CA LYS A 31 -0.99 10.54 -7.11
C LYS A 31 -0.36 9.37 -7.85
N ARG A 32 0.16 9.60 -9.07
CA ARG A 32 0.79 8.55 -9.88
C ARG A 32 1.98 7.90 -9.17
N ALA A 33 2.82 8.71 -8.52
CA ALA A 33 3.96 8.21 -7.77
C ALA A 33 3.54 7.33 -6.58
N TYR A 34 2.51 7.74 -5.83
CA TYR A 34 1.96 6.97 -4.72
C TYR A 34 1.32 5.68 -5.21
N SER A 35 0.42 5.75 -6.20
CA SER A 35 -0.20 4.56 -6.79
C SER A 35 0.85 3.55 -7.21
N ARG A 36 1.90 4.01 -7.91
CA ARG A 36 2.97 3.13 -8.37
C ARG A 36 3.71 2.48 -7.21
N ALA A 37 4.11 3.26 -6.20
CA ALA A 37 4.82 2.73 -5.04
C ALA A 37 3.99 1.74 -4.22
N LEU A 38 2.68 1.97 -4.11
CA LEU A 38 1.78 1.06 -3.39
C LEU A 38 1.58 -0.26 -4.15
N ILE A 39 1.41 -0.20 -5.47
CA ILE A 39 1.32 -1.40 -6.32
C ILE A 39 2.63 -2.20 -6.22
N ASP A 40 3.78 -1.55 -6.42
CA ASP A 40 5.09 -2.22 -6.35
C ASP A 40 5.32 -2.85 -4.94
N PHE A 41 4.82 -2.22 -3.87
CA PHE A 41 4.87 -2.78 -2.52
C PHE A 41 3.97 -4.02 -2.36
N LEU A 42 2.73 -3.97 -2.86
CA LEU A 42 1.78 -5.07 -2.74
C LEU A 42 2.21 -6.28 -3.58
N ASP A 43 2.78 -6.06 -4.76
CA ASP A 43 3.36 -7.13 -5.57
C ASP A 43 4.49 -7.85 -4.81
N TRP A 44 5.38 -7.08 -4.16
CA TRP A 44 6.42 -7.63 -3.29
C TRP A 44 5.82 -8.33 -2.06
N TYR A 45 4.83 -7.73 -1.43
CA TYR A 45 4.16 -8.26 -0.24
C TYR A 45 3.50 -9.62 -0.49
N ASP A 46 2.78 -9.75 -1.61
CA ASP A 46 2.17 -10.99 -2.05
C ASP A 46 3.24 -12.04 -2.41
N GLY A 47 4.30 -11.63 -3.11
CA GLY A 47 5.45 -12.49 -3.41
C GLY A 47 6.20 -13.01 -2.17
N ASN A 48 6.07 -12.35 -1.02
CA ASN A 48 6.69 -12.74 0.25
C ASN A 48 5.71 -13.47 1.20
N GLY A 49 4.56 -13.92 0.69
CA GLY A 49 3.60 -14.71 1.47
C GLY A 49 2.77 -13.87 2.45
N ARG A 50 2.58 -12.58 2.16
CA ARG A 50 1.74 -11.66 2.94
C ARG A 50 2.11 -11.60 4.42
N PRO A 51 3.36 -11.24 4.76
CA PRO A 51 3.76 -11.06 6.15
C PRO A 51 2.88 -10.00 6.81
N GLY A 52 2.53 -10.11 8.10
CA GLY A 52 1.65 -9.09 8.72
C GLY A 52 2.13 -7.65 8.48
N PHE A 53 1.20 -6.72 8.20
CA PHE A 53 1.55 -5.33 7.86
C PHE A 53 2.11 -4.58 9.09
N THR A 54 3.42 -4.72 9.32
CA THR A 54 4.11 -4.22 10.51
C THR A 54 5.29 -3.32 10.12
N LYS A 55 5.88 -2.64 11.11
CA LYS A 55 7.15 -1.90 10.93
C LYS A 55 8.26 -2.79 10.39
N ALA A 56 8.30 -4.07 10.78
CA ALA A 56 9.29 -5.02 10.28
C ALA A 56 9.12 -5.27 8.78
N THR A 57 7.88 -5.47 8.32
CA THR A 57 7.55 -5.62 6.89
C THR A 57 7.93 -4.39 6.08
N ILE A 58 7.65 -3.19 6.59
CA ILE A 58 8.03 -1.93 5.94
C ILE A 58 9.56 -1.80 5.83
N ASN A 59 10.29 -2.20 6.87
CA ASN A 59 11.76 -2.19 6.86
C ASN A 59 12.34 -3.22 5.90
N ALA A 60 11.77 -4.42 5.81
CA ALA A 60 12.17 -5.44 4.85
C ALA A 60 11.98 -4.95 3.40
N TYR A 61 10.86 -4.28 3.11
CA TYR A 61 10.65 -3.66 1.79
C TYR A 61 11.65 -2.54 1.51
N ARG A 62 11.98 -1.70 2.52
CA ARG A 62 13.03 -0.69 2.38
C ARG A 62 14.38 -1.30 1.99
N GLU A 63 14.72 -2.45 2.57
CA GLU A 63 15.96 -3.17 2.25
C GLU A 63 15.95 -3.73 0.82
N GLU A 64 14.82 -4.28 0.36
CA GLU A 64 14.64 -4.67 -1.04
C GLU A 64 14.91 -3.48 -1.97
N MET A 65 14.32 -2.32 -1.69
CA MET A 65 14.47 -1.14 -2.56
C MET A 65 15.93 -0.65 -2.60
N LEU A 66 16.64 -0.76 -1.49
CA LEU A 66 18.07 -0.45 -1.44
C LEU A 66 18.89 -1.43 -2.26
N GLN A 67 18.58 -2.73 -2.19
CA GLN A 67 19.24 -3.77 -2.97
C GLN A 67 18.95 -3.63 -4.47
N SER A 68 17.76 -3.17 -4.85
CA SER A 68 17.40 -2.86 -6.25
C SER A 68 17.93 -1.50 -6.74
N GLY A 69 18.75 -0.81 -5.94
CA GLY A 69 19.47 0.40 -6.34
C GLY A 69 18.58 1.66 -6.43
N LYS A 70 17.41 1.67 -5.79
CA LYS A 70 16.52 2.85 -5.78
C LYS A 70 17.18 4.02 -5.05
N SER A 71 16.93 5.23 -5.55
CA SER A 71 17.42 6.44 -4.90
C SER A 71 16.79 6.61 -3.51
N ARG A 72 17.51 7.26 -2.59
CA ARG A 72 16.98 7.59 -1.24
C ARG A 72 15.68 8.41 -1.30
N SER A 73 15.56 9.30 -2.29
CA SER A 73 14.35 10.10 -2.49
C SER A 73 13.15 9.22 -2.87
N SER A 74 13.34 8.31 -3.82
CA SER A 74 12.31 7.36 -4.26
C SER A 74 11.87 6.44 -3.10
N ILE A 75 12.83 5.94 -2.31
CA ILE A 75 12.55 5.12 -1.14
C ILE A 75 11.70 5.91 -0.13
N ASN A 76 12.10 7.14 0.21
CA ASN A 76 11.35 7.95 1.17
C ASN A 76 9.93 8.27 0.68
N GLN A 77 9.75 8.50 -0.62
CA GLN A 77 8.42 8.72 -1.20
C GLN A 77 7.55 7.46 -1.09
N ALA A 78 8.09 6.29 -1.45
CA ALA A 78 7.37 5.02 -1.34
C ALA A 78 6.99 4.71 0.11
N LEU A 79 7.93 4.86 1.06
CA LEU A 79 7.66 4.62 2.47
C LEU A 79 6.62 5.56 3.05
N SER A 80 6.51 6.80 2.56
CA SER A 80 5.45 7.72 2.97
C SER A 80 4.07 7.26 2.47
N ALA A 81 3.98 6.77 1.22
CA ALA A 81 2.75 6.19 0.70
C ALA A 81 2.35 4.94 1.50
N ILE A 82 3.29 4.02 1.76
CA ILE A 82 3.04 2.76 2.49
C ILE A 82 2.59 3.03 3.92
N ARG A 83 3.19 4.00 4.63
CA ARG A 83 2.73 4.37 5.97
C ARG A 83 1.30 4.93 5.97
N LYS A 84 0.93 5.65 4.91
CA LYS A 84 -0.43 6.17 4.75
C LYS A 84 -1.42 5.04 4.48
N LEU A 85 -1.04 4.07 3.65
CA LEU A 85 -1.80 2.82 3.45
C LEU A 85 -2.02 2.07 4.76
N ALA A 86 -0.97 1.92 5.59
CA ALA A 86 -1.08 1.25 6.88
C ALA A 86 -2.03 1.97 7.85
N ALA A 87 -2.03 3.30 7.86
CA ALA A 87 -2.95 4.09 8.67
C ALA A 87 -4.40 3.91 8.20
N GLU A 88 -4.65 4.06 6.89
CA GLU A 88 -5.99 3.89 6.31
C GLU A 88 -6.53 2.47 6.51
N ALA A 89 -5.69 1.45 6.35
CA ALA A 89 -6.07 0.05 6.58
C ALA A 89 -6.40 -0.22 8.07
N ALA A 90 -5.75 0.48 9.00
CA ALA A 90 -6.07 0.37 10.42
C ALA A 90 -7.38 1.10 10.78
N ASP A 91 -7.71 2.17 10.08
CA ASP A 91 -8.93 2.96 10.31
C ASP A 91 -10.19 2.34 9.66
N ASN A 92 -10.03 1.55 8.60
CA ASN A 92 -11.13 0.94 7.82
C ASN A 92 -11.24 -0.59 7.96
N GLY A 93 -10.42 -1.21 8.82
CA GLY A 93 -10.35 -2.67 9.03
C GLY A 93 -11.21 -3.21 10.16
#